data_AF-A0A3D9ZGG1-F1
#
_entry.id   AF-A0A3D9ZGG1-F1
#
_cell.length_a   1.000
_cell.length_b   1.000
_cell.length_c   1.000
_cell.angle_alpha   90.00
_cell.angle_beta   90.00
_cell.angle_gamma   90.00
#
_symmetry.space_group_name_H-M   'P 1'
#
loop_
_entity.id
_entity.type
_entity.pdbx_description
1 polymer ?
#
loop_
_entity_poly.entity_id
_entity_poly.type
_entity_poly.pdbx_seq_one_letter_code
_entity_poly.pdbx_strand_id
1 'polypeptide(L)'
;MFMRRQPGQSWDEALEAADDYHDFGAGPEADVWQRVVGRARFLLGEVALRMTDDCGKLDHERTGLRLLLFADSAELTVPADDAALLRTMFLLGQVVEEETGLEGYDPRLGKPIREAAANLDLGAASFESVARILSDQ
;
A
#
# COMPACT_ATOMS: atom_id res chain seq x y z
N MET A 1 -0.25 3.33 -6.69
CA MET A 1 0.52 2.12 -7.07
C MET A 1 1.92 2.22 -6.48
N PHE A 2 2.66 1.12 -6.47
CA PHE A 2 4.01 1.04 -5.93
C PHE A 2 4.94 0.34 -6.92
N MET A 3 6.16 0.86 -7.07
CA MET A 3 7.16 0.31 -8.00
C MET A 3 8.58 0.72 -7.58
N ARG A 4 9.59 0.05 -8.13
CA ARG A 4 10.98 0.50 -8.02
C ARG A 4 11.27 1.57 -9.07
N ARG A 5 11.67 2.76 -8.61
CA ARG A 5 12.19 3.83 -9.48
C ARG A 5 13.71 3.74 -9.56
N GLN A 6 14.25 4.03 -10.74
CA GLN A 6 15.68 4.23 -10.88
C GLN A 6 16.10 5.57 -10.24
N PRO A 7 17.34 5.69 -9.71
CA PRO A 7 17.84 6.96 -9.20
C PRO A 7 17.74 8.07 -10.25
N GLY A 8 17.00 9.13 -9.94
CA GLY A 8 16.79 10.27 -10.84
C GLY A 8 15.63 10.13 -11.84
N GLN A 9 14.96 8.97 -11.89
CA GLN A 9 13.78 8.76 -12.75
C GLN A 9 12.60 9.61 -12.26
N SER A 10 11.87 10.24 -13.18
CA SER A 10 10.61 10.92 -12.86
C SER A 10 9.47 9.91 -12.64
N TRP A 11 8.35 10.35 -12.07
CA TRP A 11 7.19 9.46 -11.89
C TRP A 11 6.53 9.12 -13.22
N ASP A 12 6.44 10.08 -14.14
CA ASP A 12 5.86 9.85 -15.47
C ASP A 12 6.65 8.77 -16.23
N GLU A 13 7.99 8.87 -16.26
CA GLU A 13 8.85 7.84 -16.86
C GLU A 13 8.73 6.47 -16.18
N ALA A 14 8.50 6.44 -14.87
CA ALA A 14 8.33 5.19 -14.13
C ALA A 14 6.97 4.53 -14.42
N LEU A 15 5.92 5.33 -14.55
CA LEU A 15 4.57 4.89 -14.90
C LEU A 15 4.51 4.36 -16.33
N GLU A 16 5.11 5.07 -17.29
CA GLU A 16 5.23 4.61 -18.68
C GLU A 16 5.99 3.28 -18.74
N ALA A 17 7.11 3.16 -18.02
CA ALA A 17 7.87 1.92 -17.97
C ALA A 17 7.06 0.76 -17.37
N ALA A 18 6.18 1.02 -16.39
CA ALA A 18 5.36 -0.01 -15.76
C ALA A 18 4.22 -0.51 -16.67
N ASP A 19 3.64 0.35 -17.50
CA ASP A 19 2.55 0.00 -18.42
C ASP A 19 3.02 -1.00 -19.51
N ASP A 20 4.31 -0.95 -19.85
CA ASP A 20 4.95 -1.90 -20.77
C ASP A 20 5.18 -3.30 -20.15
N TYR A 21 5.19 -3.43 -18.82
CA TYR A 21 5.30 -4.72 -18.13
C TYR A 21 3.93 -5.37 -17.94
N HIS A 22 3.40 -5.95 -19.01
CA HIS A 22 2.15 -6.72 -19.01
C HIS A 22 2.30 -8.18 -18.52
N ASP A 23 3.34 -8.49 -17.74
CA ASP A 23 3.47 -9.78 -17.08
C ASP A 23 3.12 -9.58 -15.60
N PHE A 24 2.01 -10.17 -15.16
CA PHE A 24 1.64 -10.14 -13.74
C PHE A 24 2.82 -10.79 -12.99
N GLY A 25 3.62 -9.96 -12.31
CA GLY A 25 4.92 -10.37 -11.78
C GLY A 25 4.83 -11.56 -10.83
N ALA A 26 5.97 -12.12 -10.46
CA ALA A 26 6.02 -13.16 -9.43
C ALA A 26 5.44 -12.65 -8.10
N GLY A 27 4.94 -13.57 -7.27
CA GLY A 27 4.49 -13.27 -5.93
C GLY A 27 5.63 -12.74 -5.03
N PRO A 28 5.29 -12.04 -3.95
CA PRO A 28 6.29 -11.49 -3.05
C PRO A 28 7.01 -12.61 -2.29
N GLU A 29 8.22 -12.32 -1.84
CA GLU A 29 8.91 -13.22 -0.91
C GLU A 29 8.07 -13.48 0.34
N ALA A 30 8.03 -14.74 0.79
CA ALA A 30 7.16 -15.15 1.88
C ALA A 30 7.38 -14.34 3.17
N ASP A 31 8.65 -14.04 3.52
CA ASP A 31 8.96 -13.27 4.72
C ASP A 31 8.54 -11.80 4.60
N VAL A 32 8.68 -11.19 3.42
CA VAL A 32 8.17 -9.83 3.14
C VAL A 32 6.65 -9.82 3.30
N TRP A 33 5.97 -10.80 2.70
CA TRP A 33 4.52 -10.93 2.82
C TRP A 33 4.07 -11.03 4.28
N GLN A 34 4.71 -11.88 5.09
CA GLN A 34 4.33 -12.04 6.50
C GLN A 34 4.51 -10.74 7.31
N ARG A 35 5.57 -9.96 7.05
CA ARG A 35 5.78 -8.67 7.72
C ARG A 35 4.71 -7.64 7.33
N VAL A 36 4.40 -7.55 6.03
CA VAL A 36 3.32 -6.68 5.52
C VAL A 36 1.98 -7.07 6.14
N VAL A 37 1.63 -8.36 6.14
CA VAL A 37 0.38 -8.87 6.73
C VAL A 37 0.30 -8.58 8.23
N GLY A 38 1.39 -8.78 8.98
CA GLY A 38 1.41 -8.51 10.42
C GLY A 38 1.09 -7.05 10.73
N ARG A 39 1.72 -6.12 10.01
CA ARG A 39 1.49 -4.68 10.18
C ARG A 39 0.13 -4.23 9.65
N ALA A 40 -0.34 -4.82 8.55
CA ALA A 40 -1.67 -4.55 8.02
C ALA A 40 -2.76 -5.00 9.00
N ARG A 41 -2.62 -6.18 9.64
CA ARG A 41 -3.53 -6.65 10.69
C ARG A 41 -3.53 -5.76 11.92
N PHE A 42 -2.35 -5.26 12.31
CA PHE A 42 -2.28 -4.30 13.40
C PHE A 42 -3.06 -3.02 13.10
N LEU A 43 -3.03 -2.54 11.85
CA LEU A 43 -3.73 -1.34 11.41
C LEU A 43 -5.24 -1.55 11.19
N LEU A 44 -5.62 -2.65 10.54
CA LEU A 44 -6.96 -2.87 10.00
C LEU A 44 -7.81 -3.81 10.86
N GLY A 45 -7.17 -4.61 11.72
CA GLY A 45 -7.80 -5.74 12.40
C GLY A 45 -7.83 -6.98 11.50
N GLU A 46 -8.99 -7.65 11.46
CA GLU A 46 -9.16 -8.86 10.66
C GLU A 46 -9.15 -8.56 9.16
N VAL A 47 -8.38 -9.33 8.39
CA VAL A 47 -8.23 -9.18 6.94
C VAL A 47 -8.28 -10.56 6.27
N ALA A 48 -8.91 -10.62 5.10
CA ALA A 48 -8.89 -11.80 4.26
C ALA A 48 -7.59 -11.83 3.46
N LEU A 49 -6.91 -12.99 3.47
CA LEU A 49 -5.62 -13.17 2.81
C LEU A 49 -5.71 -14.26 1.76
N ARG A 50 -5.05 -14.05 0.62
CA ARG A 50 -4.79 -15.07 -0.39
C ARG A 50 -3.36 -14.91 -0.88
N MET A 51 -2.60 -16.00 -0.91
CA MET A 51 -1.29 -16.05 -1.53
C MET A 51 -1.34 -16.98 -2.73
N THR A 52 -0.72 -16.59 -3.82
CA THR A 52 -0.56 -17.34 -5.07
C THR A 52 0.88 -17.21 -5.54
N ASP A 53 1.28 -17.99 -6.54
CA ASP A 53 2.61 -17.87 -7.15
C ASP A 53 2.82 -16.51 -7.84
N ASP A 54 1.73 -15.83 -8.21
CA ASP A 54 1.74 -14.54 -8.91
C ASP A 54 1.62 -13.35 -7.95
N CYS A 55 0.87 -13.48 -6.85
CA CYS A 55 0.68 -12.35 -5.93
C CYS A 55 0.25 -12.75 -4.52
N GLY A 56 0.54 -11.86 -3.58
CA GLY A 56 -0.10 -11.78 -2.27
C GLY A 56 -1.26 -10.79 -2.31
N LYS A 57 -2.43 -11.21 -1.90
CA LYS A 57 -3.66 -10.39 -1.84
C LYS A 57 -4.15 -10.27 -0.41
N LEU A 58 -4.45 -9.03 -0.02
CA LEU A 58 -5.09 -8.68 1.25
C LEU A 58 -6.34 -7.87 0.93
N ASP A 59 -7.49 -8.32 1.43
CA ASP A 59 -8.75 -7.58 1.39
C ASP A 59 -9.21 -7.27 2.82
N HIS A 60 -9.59 -6.03 3.07
CA HIS A 60 -10.30 -5.64 4.29
C HIS A 60 -11.76 -5.40 3.95
N GLU A 61 -12.59 -6.44 4.15
CA GLU A 61 -13.99 -6.46 3.69
C GLU A 61 -14.80 -5.27 4.21
N ARG A 62 -14.55 -4.87 5.46
CA ARG A 62 -15.31 -3.80 6.12
C ARG A 62 -15.13 -2.44 5.45
N THR A 63 -13.94 -2.13 4.94
CA THR A 63 -13.68 -0.84 4.25
C THR A 63 -13.59 -0.98 2.74
N GLY A 64 -13.60 -2.21 2.22
CA GLY A 64 -13.35 -2.52 0.81
C GLY A 64 -11.92 -2.21 0.34
N LEU A 65 -10.99 -1.90 1.27
CA LEU A 65 -9.58 -1.69 0.93
C LEU A 65 -8.98 -3.01 0.42
N ARG A 66 -8.18 -2.92 -0.64
CA ARG A 66 -7.46 -4.05 -1.21
C ARG A 66 -6.00 -3.70 -1.48
N LEU A 67 -5.10 -4.58 -1.06
CA LEU A 67 -3.70 -4.60 -1.45
C LEU A 67 -3.42 -5.84 -2.32
N LEU A 68 -2.83 -5.62 -3.48
CA LEU A 68 -2.14 -6.65 -4.26
C LEU A 68 -0.65 -6.36 -4.17
N LEU A 69 0.13 -7.35 -3.75
CA LEU A 69 1.58 -7.26 -3.64
C LEU A 69 2.20 -8.30 -4.58
N PHE A 70 3.15 -7.83 -5.39
CA PHE A 70 3.98 -8.60 -6.29
C PHE A 70 5.45 -8.48 -5.85
N ALA A 71 6.37 -9.17 -6.53
CA ALA A 71 7.79 -9.16 -6.21
C ALA A 71 8.45 -7.78 -6.37
N ASP A 72 7.99 -6.98 -7.34
CA ASP A 72 8.59 -5.71 -7.76
C ASP A 72 7.60 -4.53 -7.80
N SER A 73 6.33 -4.79 -7.49
CA SER A 73 5.27 -3.80 -7.57
C SER A 73 4.17 -4.08 -6.55
N ALA A 74 3.31 -3.09 -6.32
CA ALA A 74 2.10 -3.28 -5.53
C ALA A 74 0.97 -2.36 -6.01
N GLU A 75 -0.26 -2.78 -5.78
CA GLU A 75 -1.45 -1.99 -6.02
C GLU A 75 -2.27 -1.88 -4.74
N LEU A 76 -2.63 -0.65 -4.38
CA LEU A 76 -3.48 -0.36 -3.25
C LEU A 76 -4.73 0.35 -3.77
N THR A 77 -5.88 -0.27 -3.55
CA THR A 77 -7.19 0.21 -4.00
C THR A 77 -8.04 0.57 -2.79
N VAL A 78 -8.73 1.71 -2.87
CA VAL A 78 -9.74 2.15 -1.91
C VAL A 78 -11.04 2.51 -2.64
N PRO A 79 -12.22 2.07 -2.16
CA PRO A 79 -13.48 2.23 -2.88
C PRO A 79 -14.09 3.63 -2.81
N ALA A 80 -13.70 4.46 -1.84
CA ALA A 80 -14.27 5.80 -1.65
C ALA A 80 -13.26 6.77 -1.01
N ASP A 81 -13.47 8.07 -1.25
CA ASP A 81 -12.72 9.17 -0.64
C ASP A 81 -13.26 9.50 0.77
N ASP A 82 -13.22 8.50 1.65
CA ASP A 82 -13.41 8.73 3.09
C ASP A 82 -12.08 9.15 3.72
N ALA A 83 -12.06 10.25 4.48
CA ALA A 83 -10.83 10.80 5.04
C ALA A 83 -10.11 9.86 6.03
N ALA A 84 -10.84 9.06 6.81
CA ALA A 84 -10.25 8.07 7.71
C ALA A 84 -9.69 6.88 6.92
N LEU A 85 -10.38 6.47 5.85
CA LEU A 85 -9.90 5.44 4.94
C LEU A 85 -8.66 5.88 4.16
N LEU A 86 -8.61 7.15 3.73
CA LEU A 86 -7.42 7.71 3.08
C LEU A 86 -6.22 7.70 4.02
N ARG A 87 -6.39 8.11 5.29
CA ARG A 87 -5.31 8.01 6.31
C ARG A 87 -4.81 6.57 6.46
N THR A 88 -5.73 5.63 6.53
CA THR A 88 -5.43 4.19 6.62
C THR A 88 -4.66 3.72 5.39
N MET A 89 -5.08 4.14 4.21
CA MET A 89 -4.41 3.83 2.95
C MET A 89 -2.97 4.38 2.93
N PHE A 90 -2.74 5.63 3.35
CA PHE A 90 -1.40 6.19 3.41
C PHE A 90 -0.49 5.45 4.41
N LEU A 91 -1.01 5.10 5.59
CA LEU A 91 -0.26 4.31 6.57
C LEU A 91 0.07 2.91 6.05
N LEU A 92 -0.91 2.23 5.43
CA LEU A 92 -0.65 0.93 4.81
C LEU A 92 0.35 1.05 3.64
N GLY A 93 0.28 2.14 2.88
CA GLY A 93 1.25 2.44 1.84
C GLY A 93 2.67 2.58 2.39
N GLN A 94 2.84 3.25 3.55
CA GLN A 94 4.15 3.32 4.22
C GLN A 94 4.64 1.94 4.68
N VAL A 95 3.75 1.04 5.15
CA VAL A 95 4.15 -0.36 5.42
C VAL A 95 4.72 -1.00 4.16
N VAL A 96 4.04 -0.85 3.03
CA VAL A 96 4.51 -1.42 1.76
C VAL A 96 5.89 -0.87 1.44
N GLU A 97 6.07 0.46 1.45
CA GLU A 97 7.37 1.08 1.16
C GLU A 97 8.50 0.56 2.08
N GLU A 98 8.25 0.48 3.39
CA GLU A 98 9.25 0.07 4.38
C GLU A 98 9.64 -1.41 4.28
N GLU A 99 8.68 -2.30 4.04
CA GLU A 99 8.93 -3.74 4.03
C GLU A 99 9.44 -4.27 2.68
N THR A 100 9.20 -3.53 1.59
CA THR A 100 9.49 -3.97 0.21
C THR A 100 10.59 -3.14 -0.47
N GLY A 101 10.85 -1.92 0.03
CA GLY A 101 11.70 -0.95 -0.63
C GLY A 101 11.11 -0.34 -1.90
N LEU A 102 9.83 -0.60 -2.20
CA LEU A 102 9.10 0.07 -3.28
C LEU A 102 8.80 1.52 -2.91
N GLU A 103 8.61 2.36 -3.91
CA GLU A 103 8.12 3.72 -3.74
C GLU A 103 6.64 3.77 -4.14
N GLY A 104 5.81 4.42 -3.33
CA GLY A 104 4.39 4.59 -3.60
C GLY A 104 4.06 5.93 -4.24
N TYR A 105 3.10 5.93 -5.16
CA TYR A 105 2.52 7.13 -5.77
C TYR A 105 1.00 7.10 -5.71
N ASP A 106 0.40 8.22 -5.26
CA ASP A 106 -1.03 8.46 -5.31
C ASP A 106 -1.38 9.32 -6.54
N PRO A 107 -1.98 8.73 -7.60
CA PRO A 107 -2.33 9.47 -8.81
C PRO A 107 -3.44 10.52 -8.58
N ARG A 108 -4.24 10.40 -7.51
CA ARG A 108 -5.28 11.40 -7.20
C ARG A 108 -4.68 12.71 -6.70
N LEU A 109 -3.55 12.62 -6.00
CA LEU A 109 -2.83 13.77 -5.46
C LEU A 109 -1.66 14.19 -6.35
N GLY A 110 -1.29 13.37 -7.33
CA GLY A 110 -0.12 13.58 -8.17
C GLY A 110 1.19 13.53 -7.40
N LYS A 111 1.23 12.78 -6.28
CA LYS A 111 2.31 12.87 -5.27
C LYS A 111 2.76 11.50 -4.76
N PRO A 112 4.03 11.39 -4.31
CA PRO A 112 4.49 10.22 -3.57
C PRO A 112 3.66 9.98 -2.30
N ILE A 113 3.43 8.71 -1.95
CA ILE A 113 2.67 8.30 -0.76
C ILE A 113 3.29 8.88 0.50
N ARG A 114 4.62 8.84 0.63
CA ARG A 114 5.33 9.41 1.78
C ARG A 114 5.11 10.92 1.94
N GLU A 115 5.07 11.67 0.84
CA GLU A 115 4.79 13.11 0.86
C GLU A 115 3.31 13.38 1.19
N ALA A 116 2.40 12.62 0.58
CA ALA A 116 0.97 12.72 0.87
C ALA A 116 0.65 12.40 2.34
N ALA A 117 1.30 11.39 2.91
CA ALA A 117 1.17 11.02 4.32
C ALA A 117 1.65 12.14 5.25
N ALA A 118 2.78 12.77 4.94
CA ALA A 118 3.30 13.89 5.73
C ALA A 118 2.34 15.10 5.74
N ASN A 119 1.66 15.37 4.62
CA ASN A 119 0.70 16.48 4.50
C ASN A 119 -0.60 16.25 5.30
N LEU A 120 -0.93 15.01 5.66
CA LEU A 120 -2.10 14.67 6.49
C LEU A 120 -1.84 14.76 8.00
N ASP A 121 -0.67 15.27 8.39
CA ASP A 121 -0.18 15.28 9.77
C ASP A 121 -0.17 13.88 10.41
N LEU A 122 0.00 12.85 9.58
CA LEU A 122 0.23 11.47 10.04
C LEU A 122 1.58 11.32 10.76
N GLY A 123 2.44 12.34 10.70
CA GLY A 123 3.63 12.43 11.56
C GLY A 123 3.29 12.42 13.05
N ALA A 124 2.10 12.90 13.44
CA ALA A 124 1.61 12.87 14.83
C ALA A 124 0.55 11.76 15.07
N ALA A 125 -0.24 11.38 14.06
CA ALA A 125 -1.17 10.26 14.18
C ALA A 125 -0.42 8.92 14.03
N SER A 126 -0.17 8.26 15.17
CA SER A 126 0.49 6.96 15.21
C SER A 126 -0.38 5.86 14.58
N PHE A 127 0.27 4.80 14.07
CA PHE A 127 -0.39 3.54 13.66
C PHE A 127 -1.44 3.07 14.67
N GLU A 128 -1.15 3.20 15.96
CA GLU A 128 -2.04 2.83 17.06
C GLU A 128 -3.31 3.68 17.10
N SER A 129 -3.21 4.97 16.80
CA SER A 129 -4.35 5.89 16.82
C SER A 129 -5.36 5.57 15.71
N VAL A 130 -4.88 5.22 14.51
CA VAL A 130 -5.74 4.82 13.38
C VAL A 130 -6.35 3.44 13.60
N ALA A 131 -5.57 2.48 14.12
CA ALA A 131 -6.07 1.15 14.48
C ALA A 131 -7.26 1.22 15.46
N ARG A 132 -7.20 2.15 16.43
CA ARG A 132 -8.29 2.38 17.38
C ARG A 132 -9.55 2.94 16.70
N ILE A 133 -9.41 3.97 15.85
CA ILE A 133 -10.54 4.56 15.11
C ILE A 133 -11.26 3.50 14.28
N LEU A 134 -10.49 2.63 13.62
CA LEU A 134 -11.06 1.55 12.84
C LEU A 134 -11.66 0.45 13.73
N SER A 135 -11.24 0.26 14.97
CA SER A 135 -11.83 -0.76 15.84
C SER A 135 -13.21 -0.36 16.39
N ASP A 136 -13.51 0.95 16.45
CA ASP A 136 -14.74 1.51 17.02
C ASP A 136 -15.90 1.69 16.00
N GLN A 137 -15.72 1.27 14.74
CA GLN A 137 -16.73 1.36 13.66
C GLN A 137 -17.35 0.03 13.27
#